data_AF-A0A1I1Z6C4-F1
#
_entry.id   AF-A0A1I1Z6C4-F1
#
_cell.length_a   1.000
_cell.length_b   1.000
_cell.length_c   1.000
_cell.angle_alpha   90.00
_cell.angle_beta   90.00
_cell.angle_gamma   90.00
#
_symmetry.space_group_name_H-M   'P 1'
#
loop_
_entity.id
_entity.type
_entity.pdbx_description
1 polymer ?
#
loop_
_entity_poly.entity_id
_entity_poly.type
_entity_poly.pdbx_seq_one_letter_code
_entity_poly.pdbx_strand_id
1 'polypeptide(L)'
;MAEQQFEVWKEEADPALQSKLDEFELLGYTKADKEEIWKFTVEKIKKKETPVRLHELINEILKIRLNEYMNKITIASYKDSARLSEKSDLDDLIGEIDTHVSNKRHLT
;
A
#
# COMPACT_ATOMS: atom_id res chain seq x y z
N MET A 1 4.92 7.78 -22.75
CA MET A 1 5.15 7.04 -21.50
C MET A 1 5.22 5.57 -21.90
N ALA A 2 6.37 4.91 -21.76
CA ALA A 2 6.47 3.50 -22.09
C ALA A 2 5.56 2.71 -21.14
N GLU A 3 4.63 1.93 -21.67
CA GLU A 3 3.80 1.02 -20.88
C GLU A 3 4.72 -0.05 -20.29
N GLN A 4 5.19 0.17 -19.06
CA GLN A 4 6.02 -0.80 -18.35
C GLN A 4 5.20 -2.05 -18.04
N GLN A 5 5.68 -3.21 -18.50
CA GLN A 5 5.04 -4.51 -18.32
C GLN A 5 5.32 -5.07 -16.92
N PHE A 6 4.90 -4.35 -15.89
CA PHE A 6 5.13 -4.74 -14.50
C PHE A 6 4.56 -6.13 -14.17
N GLU A 7 3.39 -6.48 -14.70
CA GLU A 7 2.79 -7.80 -14.45
C GLU A 7 3.66 -8.94 -14.99
N VAL A 8 4.22 -8.79 -16.19
CA VAL A 8 5.14 -9.80 -16.77
C VAL A 8 6.42 -9.89 -15.94
N TRP A 9 6.95 -8.75 -15.51
CA TRP A 9 8.17 -8.70 -14.71
C TRP A 9 7.99 -9.20 -13.28
N LYS A 10 6.76 -9.29 -12.78
CA LYS A 10 6.48 -9.78 -11.44
C LYS A 10 6.83 -11.26 -11.32
N GLU A 11 6.49 -12.06 -12.32
CA GLU A 11 6.84 -13.48 -12.36
C GLU A 11 8.36 -13.66 -12.41
N GLU A 12 9.05 -12.90 -13.27
CA GLU A 12 10.51 -12.90 -13.39
C GLU A 12 11.22 -12.40 -12.11
N ALA A 13 10.57 -11.53 -11.34
CA ALA A 13 11.10 -10.97 -10.10
C ALA A 13 10.81 -11.81 -8.86
N ASP A 14 9.99 -12.86 -8.95
CA ASP A 14 9.60 -13.69 -7.79
C ASP A 14 10.80 -14.24 -7.00
N PRO A 15 11.90 -14.71 -7.63
CA PRO A 15 13.06 -15.16 -6.88
C PRO A 15 13.69 -14.04 -6.01
N ALA A 16 13.69 -12.80 -6.51
CA ALA A 16 14.20 -11.65 -5.77
C ALA A 16 13.23 -11.23 -4.65
N LEU A 17 11.92 -11.32 -4.89
CA LEU A 17 10.89 -11.09 -3.87
C LEU A 17 10.98 -12.11 -2.74
N GLN A 18 11.15 -13.40 -3.07
CA GLN A 18 11.36 -14.45 -2.07
C GLN A 18 12.63 -14.19 -1.27
N SER A 19 13.75 -13.91 -1.94
CA SER A 19 15.03 -13.63 -1.28
C SER A 19 14.92 -12.45 -0.30
N LYS A 20 14.15 -11.41 -0.67
CA LYS A 20 13.93 -10.24 0.19
C LYS A 20 13.00 -10.56 1.37
N LEU A 21 11.99 -11.40 1.17
CA LEU A 21 11.13 -11.88 2.24
C LEU A 21 11.95 -12.68 3.27
N ASP A 22 12.74 -13.64 2.81
CA ASP A 22 13.61 -14.47 3.65
C ASP A 22 14.62 -13.62 4.43
N GLU A 23 15.18 -12.57 3.80
CA GLU A 23 16.05 -11.61 4.47
C GLU A 23 15.33 -10.88 5.62
N PHE A 24 14.10 -10.43 5.41
CA PHE A 24 13.32 -9.76 6.45
C PHE A 24 12.97 -10.70 7.60
N GLU A 25 12.61 -11.95 7.29
CA GLU A 25 12.37 -12.98 8.30
C GLU A 25 13.62 -13.27 9.13
N LEU A 26 14.79 -13.39 8.46
CA LEU A 26 16.07 -13.58 9.13
C LEU A 26 16.43 -12.41 10.07
N LEU A 27 16.01 -11.20 9.72
CA LEU A 27 16.15 -10.01 10.56
C LEU A 27 15.08 -9.90 11.66
N GLY A 28 14.21 -10.90 11.80
CA GLY A 28 13.18 -10.99 12.84
C GLY A 28 11.84 -10.34 12.47
N TYR A 29 11.64 -9.96 11.20
CA TYR A 29 10.38 -9.38 10.73
C TYR A 29 9.59 -10.36 9.87
N THR A 30 8.61 -11.03 10.49
CA THR A 30 7.80 -12.09 9.87
C THR A 30 6.47 -11.61 9.27
N LYS A 31 6.18 -10.31 9.35
CA LYS A 31 4.92 -9.73 8.85
C LYS A 31 5.03 -9.19 7.42
N ALA A 32 6.17 -9.37 6.76
CA ALA A 32 6.34 -8.95 5.39
C ALA A 32 5.57 -9.87 4.43
N ASP A 33 5.12 -9.31 3.31
CA ASP A 33 4.43 -10.03 2.26
C ASP A 33 5.02 -9.67 0.90
N LYS A 34 5.15 -10.65 0.00
CA LYS A 34 5.72 -10.43 -1.35
C LYS A 34 4.95 -9.38 -2.14
N GLU A 35 3.63 -9.34 -2.01
CA GLU A 35 2.76 -8.38 -2.69
C GLU A 35 3.02 -6.96 -2.20
N GLU A 36 3.20 -6.78 -0.90
CA GLU A 36 3.55 -5.47 -0.34
C GLU A 36 4.96 -5.02 -0.75
N ILE A 37 5.94 -5.92 -0.75
CA ILE A 37 7.30 -5.65 -1.24
C ILE A 37 7.26 -5.26 -2.72
N TRP A 38 6.46 -5.95 -3.52
CA TRP A 38 6.25 -5.64 -4.93
C TRP A 38 5.63 -4.24 -5.13
N LYS A 39 4.52 -3.96 -4.46
CA LYS A 39 3.86 -2.64 -4.48
C LYS A 39 4.81 -1.53 -4.05
N PHE A 40 5.59 -1.77 -3.00
CA PHE A 40 6.63 -0.86 -2.52
C PHE A 40 7.64 -0.53 -3.63
N THR A 41 8.13 -1.55 -4.32
CA THR A 41 9.11 -1.41 -5.41
C THR A 41 8.51 -0.63 -6.57
N VAL A 42 7.33 -1.03 -7.05
CA VAL A 42 6.66 -0.39 -8.20
C VAL A 42 6.38 1.09 -7.92
N GLU A 43 5.96 1.45 -6.71
CA GLU A 43 5.80 2.85 -6.32
C GLU A 43 7.12 3.64 -6.34
N LYS A 44 8.25 3.04 -5.92
CA LYS A 44 9.57 3.69 -6.02
C LYS A 44 9.99 3.86 -7.48
N ILE A 45 9.74 2.87 -8.33
CA ILE A 45 10.04 2.94 -9.77
C ILE A 45 9.19 3.99 -10.48
N LYS A 46 7.88 4.06 -10.19
CA LYS A 46 6.97 5.03 -10.82
C LYS A 46 7.33 6.49 -10.51
N LYS A 47 8.10 6.75 -9.45
CA LYS A 47 8.64 8.08 -9.13
C LYS A 47 9.87 8.45 -9.96
N LYS A 48 10.47 7.50 -10.68
CA LYS A 48 11.59 7.77 -11.59
C LYS A 48 11.03 8.25 -12.93
N GLU A 49 11.60 9.31 -13.47
CA GLU A 49 11.18 9.89 -14.76
C GLU A 49 11.65 9.07 -15.97
N THR A 50 12.57 8.14 -15.76
CA THR A 50 13.17 7.33 -16.82
C THR A 50 12.55 5.93 -16.90
N PRO A 51 12.44 5.35 -18.11
CA PRO A 51 12.04 3.96 -18.26
C PRO A 51 13.08 3.05 -17.62
N VAL A 52 12.64 2.25 -16.66
CA VAL A 52 13.47 1.33 -15.88
C VAL A 52 13.50 -0.05 -16.56
N ARG A 53 14.66 -0.70 -16.58
CA ARG A 53 14.85 -2.06 -17.09
C ARG A 53 14.60 -3.12 -16.00
N LEU A 54 14.30 -4.36 -16.38
CA LEU A 54 14.05 -5.45 -15.43
C LEU A 54 15.16 -5.62 -14.38
N HIS A 55 16.44 -5.62 -14.78
CA HIS A 55 17.55 -5.76 -13.84
C HIS A 55 17.64 -4.60 -12.83
N GLU A 56 17.23 -3.40 -13.22
CA GLU A 56 17.17 -2.25 -12.32
C GLU A 56 16.01 -2.40 -11.34
N LEU A 57 14.87 -2.94 -11.78
CA LEU A 57 13.76 -3.28 -10.89
C LEU A 57 14.17 -4.34 -9.87
N ILE A 58 14.81 -5.43 -10.32
CA ILE A 58 15.34 -6.48 -9.42
C ILE A 58 16.31 -5.88 -8.41
N ASN A 59 17.21 -5.01 -8.87
CA ASN A 59 18.15 -4.31 -7.99
C ASN A 59 17.43 -3.43 -6.96
N GLU A 60 16.35 -2.76 -7.34
CA GLU A 60 15.53 -1.97 -6.40
C GLU A 60 14.84 -2.84 -5.37
N ILE A 61 14.35 -4.03 -5.73
CA ILE A 61 13.82 -5.02 -4.76
C ILE A 61 14.91 -5.37 -3.76
N LEU A 62 16.09 -5.80 -4.23
CA LEU A 62 17.18 -6.27 -3.38
C LEU A 62 17.80 -5.16 -2.52
N LYS A 63 17.64 -3.89 -2.90
CA LYS A 63 18.12 -2.73 -2.13
C LYS A 63 17.15 -2.26 -1.05
N ILE A 64 15.94 -2.82 -0.96
CA ILE A 64 15.00 -2.42 0.08
C ILE A 64 15.63 -2.73 1.44
N ARG A 65 15.75 -1.70 2.27
CA ARG A 65 16.17 -1.82 3.66
C ARG A 65 14.96 -2.03 4.55
N LEU A 66 15.07 -2.92 5.54
CA LEU A 66 13.99 -3.24 6.46
C LEU A 66 13.41 -2.00 7.14
N ASN A 67 14.27 -1.07 7.59
CA ASN A 67 13.83 0.17 8.22
C ASN A 67 12.99 1.06 7.30
N GLU A 68 13.34 1.15 6.02
CA GLU A 68 12.59 1.92 5.02
C GLU A 68 11.22 1.30 4.76
N TYR A 69 11.18 -0.03 4.65
CA TYR A 69 9.94 -0.79 4.50
C TYR A 69 9.01 -0.56 5.71
N MET A 70 9.53 -0.75 6.93
CA MET A 70 8.78 -0.56 8.18
C MET A 70 8.20 0.84 8.34
N ASN A 71 8.99 1.87 8.00
CA ASN A 71 8.53 3.24 8.06
C ASN A 71 7.34 3.47 7.12
N LYS A 72 7.39 2.91 5.90
CA LYS A 72 6.27 3.05 4.95
C LYS A 72 5.01 2.36 5.45
N ILE A 73 5.12 1.11 5.91
CA ILE A 73 3.96 0.36 6.44
C ILE A 73 3.34 1.08 7.63
N THR A 74 4.17 1.57 8.54
CA THR A 74 3.71 2.36 9.70
C THR A 74 2.95 3.60 9.25
N ILE A 75 3.50 4.39 8.33
CA ILE A 75 2.80 5.57 7.79
C ILE A 75 1.50 5.19 7.08
N ALA A 76 1.48 4.09 6.32
CA ALA A 76 0.28 3.60 5.66
C ALA A 76 -0.82 3.27 6.68
N SER A 77 -0.48 2.52 7.73
CA SER A 77 -1.42 2.18 8.81
C SER A 77 -2.01 3.41 9.50
N TYR A 78 -1.19 4.44 9.76
CA TYR A 78 -1.68 5.70 10.34
C TYR A 78 -2.65 6.42 9.39
N LYS A 79 -2.31 6.50 8.09
CA LYS A 79 -3.20 7.11 7.09
C LYS A 79 -4.52 6.37 6.96
N ASP A 80 -4.50 5.04 7.03
CA ASP A 80 -5.71 4.23 6.93
C ASP A 80 -6.57 4.37 8.19
N SER A 81 -5.96 4.42 9.38
CA SER A 81 -6.67 4.71 10.62
C SER A 81 -7.34 6.09 10.60
N ALA A 82 -6.66 7.12 10.08
CA ALA A 82 -7.22 8.47 9.96
C ALA A 82 -8.43 8.51 9.02
N ARG A 83 -8.35 7.85 7.85
CA ARG A 83 -9.48 7.75 6.90
C ARG A 83 -10.68 7.02 7.48
N LEU A 84 -10.43 5.95 8.26
CA LEU A 84 -11.50 5.22 8.92
C LEU A 84 -12.23 6.09 9.96
N SER A 85 -11.49 6.92 10.71
CA SER A 85 -12.06 7.90 11.63
C SER A 85 -12.89 8.95 10.90
N GLU A 86 -12.37 9.55 9.82
CA GLU A 86 -13.13 10.53 9.02
C GLU A 86 -14.43 9.93 8.45
N LYS A 87 -14.38 8.64 8.05
CA LYS A 87 -15.55 7.94 7.51
C LYS A 87 -16.60 7.66 8.58
N SER A 88 -16.20 7.30 9.81
CA SER A 88 -17.16 7.14 10.92
C SER A 88 -17.82 8.48 11.28
N ASP A 89 -17.04 9.56 11.34
CA ASP A 89 -17.55 10.89 11.67
C ASP A 89 -18.60 11.38 10.65
N LEU A 90 -18.42 11.04 9.37
CA LEU A 90 -19.40 11.34 8.31
C LEU A 90 -20.67 10.48 8.41
N ASP A 91 -20.55 9.20 8.76
CA ASP A 91 -21.69 8.27 8.88
C ASP A 91 -22.58 8.66 10.06
N ASP A 92 -21.97 9.08 11.18
CA ASP A 92 -22.68 9.60 12.36
C ASP A 92 -23.49 10.86 12.02
N LEU A 93 -22.91 11.79 11.24
CA LEU A 93 -23.59 13.01 10.82
C LEU A 93 -24.77 12.72 9.86
N ILE A 94 -24.60 11.76 8.95
CA ILE A 94 -25.67 11.34 8.03
C ILE A 94 -26.82 10.68 8.82
N GLY A 95 -26.50 9.84 9.80
CA GLY A 95 -27.49 9.23 10.68
C GLY A 95 -28.31 10.26 11.47
N GLU A 96 -27.66 11.30 12.02
CA GLU A 96 -28.35 12.38 12.73
C GLU A 96 -29.33 13.13 11.81
N ILE A 97 -28.93 13.42 10.57
CA ILE A 97 -29.81 14.06 9.58
C ILE A 97 -31.03 13.18 9.27
N ASP A 98 -30.84 11.89 9.03
CA ASP A 98 -31.93 10.96 8.69
C ASP A 98 -32.95 10.80 9.83
N THR A 99 -32.48 10.80 11.09
CA THR A 99 -33.37 10.77 12.26
C THR A 99 -34.21 12.04 12.38
N HIS A 100 -33.61 13.22 12.14
CA HIS A 100 -34.31 14.49 12.19
C HIS A 100 -35.24 14.73 10.99
N VAL A 101 -34.90 14.22 9.80
CA VAL A 101 -35.76 14.27 8.61
C VAL A 101 -36.99 13.35 8.76
N SER A 102 -36.84 12.21 9.45
CA SER A 102 -37.96 11.32 9.72
C SER A 102 -38.96 11.87 10.76
N ASN A 103 -38.50 12.70 11.70
CA ASN A 103 -39.38 13.29 12.74
C ASN A 103 -40.30 14.42 12.21
N LYS A 104 -40.07 14.96 11.01
CA LYS A 104 -40.92 16.02 10.40
C LYS A 104 -42.04 15.50 9.50
N ARG A 105 -42.20 14.18 9.34
CA ARG A 105 -43.21 13.56 8.46
C ARG A 105 -44.50 13.10 9.19
N HIS A 106 -44.70 13.52 10.44
CA HIS A 106 -45.83 13.07 11.29
C HIS A 106 -46.64 14.21 11.92
N LEU A 107 -46.72 15.36 11.24
CA LEU A 107 -47.67 16.43 11.58
C LEU A 107 -48.53 16.73 10.36
N THR A 108 -49.56 15.92 10.16
CA THR A 108 -50.78 16.26 9.42
C THR A 108 -51.95 15.68 10.19
#